data_AF-A0A1Z7YVX6-F1
#
_entry.id   AF-A0A1Z7YVX6-F1
#
_cell.length_a   1.000
_cell.length_b   1.000
_cell.length_c   1.000
_cell.angle_alpha   90.00
_cell.angle_beta   90.00
_cell.angle_gamma   90.00
#
_symmetry.space_group_name_H-M   'P 1'
#
loop_
_entity.id
_entity.type
_entity.pdbx_description
1 polymer ?
#
loop_
_entity_poly.entity_id
_entity_poly.type
_entity_poly.pdbx_seq_one_letter_code
_entity_poly.pdbx_strand_id
1 'polypeptide(L)' 'MKKNIGYFLMASSLVLWSLVLVVPFTNFSNTQMVAITTALIIGGEGAFYVSILMLGKEMWEKIKGFFKRDK' A
#
# COMPACT_ATOMS: atom_id res chain seq x y z
N MET A 1 -9.84 15.89 9.33
CA MET A 1 -8.43 15.58 9.67
C MET A 1 -8.14 14.08 9.69
N LYS A 2 -8.79 13.26 10.55
CA LYS A 2 -8.53 11.80 10.63
C LYS A 2 -8.70 11.05 9.29
N LYS A 3 -9.75 11.37 8.52
CA LYS A 3 -9.98 10.78 7.18
C LYS A 3 -8.90 11.17 6.16
N ASN A 4 -8.40 12.41 6.19
CA ASN A 4 -7.34 12.85 5.26
C ASN A 4 -6.04 12.08 5.50
N ILE A 5 -5.69 11.82 6.77
CA ILE A 5 -4.55 10.98 7.14
C ILE A 5 -4.76 9.55 6.63
N GLY A 6 -5.96 9.00 6.78
CA GLY A 6 -6.31 7.68 6.23
C GLY A 6 -6.10 7.60 4.71
N TYR A 7 -6.58 8.59 3.94
CA TYR A 7 -6.36 8.62 2.49
C TYR A 7 -4.90 8.80 2.10
N PHE A 8 -4.15 9.63 2.85
CA PHE A 8 -2.72 9.79 2.64
C PHE A 8 -1.96 8.47 2.89
N LEU A 9 -2.32 7.75 3.95
CA LEU A 9 -1.71 6.48 4.31
C LEU A 9 -2.05 5.40 3.26
N MET A 10 -3.28 5.41 2.74
CA MET A 10 -3.69 4.55 1.63
C MET A 10 -2.86 4.84 0.36
N ALA A 11 -2.72 6.11 -0.02
CA ALA A 11 -1.91 6.48 -1.19
C ALA A 11 -0.43 6.09 -0.99
N SER A 12 0.10 6.29 0.22
CA SER A 12 1.48 5.93 0.56
C SER A 12 1.71 4.41 0.49
N SER A 13 0.73 3.61 0.92
CA SER A 13 0.77 2.15 0.77
C SER A 13 0.91 1.73 -0.70
N LEU A 14 0.13 2.33 -1.60
CA LEU A 14 0.19 2.05 -3.03
C LEU A 14 1.55 2.44 -3.63
N VAL A 15 2.14 3.56 -3.18
CA VAL A 15 3.49 3.97 -3.58
C VAL A 15 4.53 2.95 -3.11
N LEU A 16 4.47 2.52 -1.85
CA LEU A 16 5.40 1.52 -1.32
C LEU A 16 5.33 0.19 -2.09
N TRP A 17 4.13 -0.28 -2.41
CA TRP A 17 3.92 -1.46 -3.27
C TRP A 17 4.48 -1.25 -4.69
N SER A 18 4.29 -0.07 -5.27
CA SER A 18 4.79 0.24 -6.61
C SER A 18 6.32 0.29 -6.65
N LEU A 19 6.96 0.78 -5.58
CA LEU A 19 8.41 0.85 -5.47
C LEU A 19 9.07 -0.54 -5.44
N VAL A 20 8.38 -1.58 -4.96
CA VAL A 20 8.87 -2.97 -5.02
C VAL A 20 9.21 -3.39 -6.45
N LEU A 21 8.41 -2.95 -7.43
CA LEU A 21 8.63 -3.24 -8.84
C LEU A 21 9.90 -2.58 -9.40
N VAL A 22 10.36 -1.49 -8.78
CA VAL A 22 11.55 -0.73 -9.20
C VAL A 22 12.82 -1.31 -8.61
N VAL A 23 12.76 -1.96 -7.43
CA VAL A 23 13.92 -2.56 -6.75
C VAL A 23 14.82 -3.42 -7.66
N PRO A 24 14.31 -4.34 -8.51
CA PRO A 24 15.18 -5.18 -9.34
C PRO A 24 15.93 -4.42 -10.44
N PHE A 25 15.54 -3.17 -10.73
CA PHE A 25 16.20 -2.31 -11.72
C PHE A 25 17.25 -1.36 -11.10
N THR A 26 17.55 -1.53 -9.81
CA THR A 26 18.56 -0.75 -9.09
C THR A 26 19.90 -1.48 -9.05
N ASN A 27 21.00 -0.75 -8.84
CA ASN A 27 22.34 -1.33 -8.68
C ASN A 27 22.63 -1.80 -7.24
N PHE A 28 21.60 -2.19 -6.48
CA PHE A 28 21.77 -2.68 -5.11
C PHE A 28 22.29 -4.12 -5.09
N SER A 29 23.04 -4.47 -4.05
CA SER A 29 23.43 -5.87 -3.82
C SER A 29 22.21 -6.74 -3.53
N ASN A 30 22.34 -8.06 -3.72
CA ASN A 30 21.25 -9.02 -3.45
C ASN A 30 20.71 -8.89 -2.02
N THR A 31 21.59 -8.76 -1.03
CA THR A 31 21.20 -8.59 0.37
C THR A 31 20.42 -7.29 0.59
N GLN A 32 20.83 -6.19 -0.05
CA GLN A 32 20.12 -4.92 0.03
C GLN A 32 18.75 -5.00 -0.65
N MET A 33 18.66 -5.63 -1.83
CA MET A 33 17.37 -5.81 -2.53
C MET A 33 16.36 -6.59 -1.69
N VAL A 34 16.80 -7.67 -1.03
CA VAL A 34 15.95 -8.45 -0.12
C VAL A 34 15.48 -7.59 1.05
N ALA A 35 16.38 -6.86 1.71
CA ALA A 35 16.05 -6.01 2.85
C ALA A 35 15.08 -4.88 2.46
N ILE A 36 15.35 -4.18 1.36
CA ILE A 36 14.52 -3.08 0.85
C ILE A 36 13.14 -3.60 0.46
N THR A 37 13.08 -4.69 -0.32
CA THR A 37 11.80 -5.30 -0.73
C THR A 37 10.96 -5.70 0.48
N THR A 38 11.60 -6.32 1.48
CA THR A 38 10.92 -6.73 2.73
C THR A 38 10.36 -5.51 3.47
N ALA A 39 11.17 -4.45 3.63
CA ALA A 39 10.74 -3.22 4.29
C ALA A 39 9.60 -2.52 3.54
N LEU A 40 9.67 -2.45 2.21
CA LEU A 40 8.63 -1.86 1.37
C LEU A 40 7.31 -2.62 1.45
N ILE A 41 7.35 -3.96 1.42
CA ILE A 41 6.15 -4.79 1.53
C ILE A 41 5.52 -4.66 2.92
N ILE A 42 6.29 -4.84 3.99
CA ILE A 42 5.77 -4.76 5.36
C ILE A 42 5.24 -3.35 5.64
N GLY A 43 5.97 -2.30 5.23
CA GLY A 43 5.52 -0.92 5.37
C GLY A 43 4.28 -0.63 4.54
N GLY A 44 4.21 -1.14 3.31
CA GLY A 44 3.08 -1.01 2.40
C GLY A 44 1.82 -1.67 2.94
N GLU A 45 1.91 -2.93 3.36
CA GLU A 45 0.81 -3.67 3.98
C GLU A 45 0.37 -3.03 5.31
N GLY A 46 1.32 -2.69 6.18
CA GLY A 46 1.01 -2.02 7.45
C GLY A 46 0.26 -0.70 7.25
N ALA A 47 0.76 0.15 6.33
CA ALA A 47 0.09 1.39 5.95
C ALA A 47 -1.31 1.14 5.36
N PHE A 48 -1.47 0.10 4.53
CA PHE A 48 -2.77 -0.28 3.96
C PHE A 48 -3.78 -0.60 5.06
N TYR A 49 -3.44 -1.53 5.96
CA TYR A 49 -4.35 -1.96 7.02
C TYR A 49 -4.71 -0.82 7.97
N VAL A 50 -3.72 -0.03 8.40
CA VAL A 50 -3.98 1.16 9.23
C VAL A 50 -4.87 2.16 8.49
N SER A 51 -4.68 2.34 7.18
CA SER A 51 -5.52 3.25 6.39
C SER A 51 -6.97 2.78 6.34
N ILE A 52 -7.20 1.48 6.14
CA ILE A 52 -8.53 0.87 6.11
C ILE A 52 -9.19 1.00 7.49
N LEU A 53 -8.45 0.76 8.57
CA LEU A 53 -8.95 0.91 9.94
C LEU A 53 -9.36 2.37 10.22
N MET A 54 -8.58 3.35 9.75
CA MET A 54 -8.87 4.77 9.94
C MET A 54 -10.01 5.29 9.05
N LEU A 55 -10.12 4.79 7.82
CA LEU A 55 -11.17 5.20 6.86
C LEU A 55 -12.49 4.46 7.08
N GLY A 56 -12.44 3.30 7.74
CA GLY A 56 -13.60 2.51 8.14
C GLY A 56 -14.29 1.80 6.97
N LYS A 57 -15.50 1.30 7.26
CA LYS A 57 -16.32 0.49 6.32
C LYS A 57 -16.61 1.21 5.00
N GLU A 58 -16.76 2.54 5.00
CA GLU A 58 -17.07 3.31 3.79
C GLU A 58 -16.01 3.11 2.69
N MET A 59 -14.72 3.08 3.07
CA MET A 59 -13.64 2.87 2.10
C MET A 59 -13.57 1.42 1.63
N TRP A 60 -13.76 0.47 2.54
CA TRP A 60 -13.78 -0.95 2.21
C TRP A 60 -14.87 -1.31 1.21
N GLU A 61 -16.07 -0.76 1.40
CA GLU A 61 -17.19 -0.96 0.48
C GLU A 61 -16.95 -0.25 -0.87
N LYS A 62 -16.28 0.91 -0.89
CA LYS A 62 -15.84 1.56 -2.14
C LYS A 62 -14.84 0.71 -2.91
N ILE A 63 -13.83 0.15 -2.24
CA ILE A 63 -12.84 -0.74 -2.85
C ILE A 63 -13.56 -1.95 -3.45
N LYS A 64 -14.39 -2.64 -2.65
CA LYS A 64 -15.19 -3.77 -3.15
C LYS A 64 -16.12 -3.40 -4.30
N GLY A 65 -16.72 -2.22 -4.24
CA GLY A 65 -17.58 -1.68 -5.30
C GLY A 65 -16.83 -1.54 -6.62
N PHE A 66 -15.55 -1.13 -6.56
CA PHE A 66 -14.67 -1.03 -7.73
C PHE A 66 -14.41 -2.38 -8.40
N PHE A 67 -14.33 -3.45 -7.61
CA PHE A 67 -14.11 -4.83 -8.10
C PHE A 67 -15.43 -5.58 -8.37
N LYS A 68 -16.59 -4.99 -8.04
CA LYS A 68 -17.89 -5.59 -8.37
C LYS A 68 -18.14 -5.38 -9.86
N ARG A 69 -18.17 -6.49 -10.60
CA ARG A 69 -18.60 -6.49 -12.00
C ARG A 69 -20.10 -6.25 -12.05
N ASP A 70 -20.52 -5.22 -12.78
CA ASP A 70 -21.92 -5.00 -13.12
C ASP A 70 -22.40 -6.25 -13.86
N LYS A 71 -23.47 -6.87 -13.36
CA LYS A 71 -24.02 -8.11 -13.92
C LYS A 71 -24.90 -7.79 -15.12
#